data_AF-A0A0P0L457-F1
#
_entry.id   AF-A0A0P0L457-F1
#
_cell.length_a   1.000
_cell.length_b   1.000
_cell.length_c   1.000
_cell.angle_alpha   90.00
_cell.angle_beta   90.00
_cell.angle_gamma   90.00
#
_symmetry.space_group_name_H-M   'P 1'
#
loop_
_entity.id
_entity.type
_entity.pdbx_description
1 polymer ?
#
loop_
_entity_poly.entity_id
_entity_poly.type
_entity_poly.pdbx_seq_one_letter_code
_entity_poly.pdbx_strand_id
1 'polypeptide(L)' 'MKKALITSVTGQDGSYLVELLLEKGYEVHGIKRRASSLNTERVEHIYQDSQILK' A
#
# COMPACT_ATOMS: atom_id res chain seq x y z
N MET A 1 10.65 12.81 -8.02
CA MET A 1 9.64 11.78 -7.75
C MET A 1 9.00 12.07 -6.42
N LYS A 2 7.67 12.11 -6.31
CA LYS A 2 6.98 12.43 -5.04
C LYS A 2 6.79 11.14 -4.24
N LYS A 3 6.98 11.21 -2.92
CA LYS A 3 6.86 10.07 -2.01
C LYS A 3 5.69 10.25 -1.06
N ALA A 4 4.99 9.16 -0.75
CA ALA A 4 3.90 9.13 0.22
C ALA A 4 4.06 7.95 1.19
N LEU A 5 3.74 8.18 2.47
CA LEU A 5 3.73 7.14 3.51
C LEU A 5 2.28 6.94 3.98
N ILE A 6 1.79 5.70 3.90
CA ILE A 6 0.42 5.31 4.27
C ILE A 6 0.47 4.39 5.49
N THR A 7 -0.04 4.84 6.63
CA THR A 7 0.05 4.10 7.91
C THR A 7 -0.96 2.96 8.06
N SER A 8 -2.07 3.02 7.31
CA SER A 8 -3.17 2.05 7.35
C SER A 8 -3.39 1.43 5.97
N VAL A 9 -2.31 0.96 5.34
CA VAL A 9 -2.30 0.52 3.94
C VAL A 9 -3.27 -0.65 3.67
N THR A 10 -3.49 -1.51 4.66
CA THR A 10 -4.37 -2.69 4.56
C THR A 10 -5.85 -2.38 4.80
N GLY A 11 -6.19 -1.14 5.18
CA GLY A 11 -7.58 -0.70 5.31
C GLY A 11 -8.22 -0.47 3.93
N GLN A 12 -9.54 -0.33 3.89
CA GLN A 12 -10.26 -0.02 2.65
C GLN A 12 -9.78 1.31 2.05
N ASP A 13 -9.84 2.40 2.83
CA ASP A 13 -9.43 3.71 2.32
C ASP A 13 -7.93 3.75 1.99
N GLY A 14 -7.12 3.01 2.75
CA GLY A 14 -5.70 2.86 2.51
C GLY A 14 -5.40 2.21 1.16
N SER A 15 -6.08 1.11 0.83
CA SER A 15 -5.87 0.42 -0.45
C SER A 15 -6.27 1.29 -1.64
N TYR A 16 -7.42 1.96 -1.57
CA TYR A 16 -7.86 2.88 -2.62
C TYR A 16 -6.92 4.07 -2.80
N LEU A 17 -6.41 4.64 -1.70
CA LEU A 17 -5.48 5.76 -1.75
C LEU A 17 -4.14 5.36 -2.36
N VAL A 18 -3.66 4.14 -2.11
CA VAL A 18 -2.43 3.62 -2.72
C VAL A 18 -2.59 3.52 -4.23
N GLU A 19 -3.67 2.92 -4.72
CA GLU A 19 -3.94 2.78 -6.16
C GLU A 19 -3.95 4.16 -6.84
N LEU A 20 -4.71 5.12 -6.28
CA LEU A 20 -4.78 6.48 -6.79
C LEU A 20 -3.41 7.18 -6.83
N LEU A 21 -2.57 6.99 -5.81
CA LEU A 21 -1.25 7.63 -5.75
C LEU A 21 -0.26 6.99 -6.72
N LEU A 22 -0.32 5.67 -6.90
CA LEU A 22 0.48 4.95 -7.89
C LEU A 22 0.13 5.41 -9.31
N GLU A 23 -1.16 5.51 -9.65
CA GLU A 23 -1.63 6.06 -10.93
C GLU A 23 -1.12 7.50 -11.18
N LYS A 24 -0.93 8.28 -10.12
CA LYS A 24 -0.38 9.64 -10.18
C LYS A 24 1.16 9.69 -10.23
N GLY A 25 1.84 8.53 -10.28
CA GLY A 25 3.30 8.43 -10.35
C GLY A 25 4.02 8.72 -9.03
N TYR A 26 3.36 8.50 -7.89
CA TYR A 26 4.01 8.56 -6.59
C TYR A 26 4.73 7.25 -6.27
N GLU A 27 5.82 7.36 -5.51
CA GLU A 27 6.40 6.25 -4.77
C GLU A 27 5.64 6.15 -3.43
N VAL A 28 4.96 5.03 -3.20
CA VAL A 28 4.10 4.85 -2.02
C VAL A 28 4.73 3.81 -1.11
N HIS A 29 4.89 4.14 0.16
CA HIS A 29 5.35 3.24 1.21
C HIS A 29 4.19 2.93 2.15
N GLY A 30 3.86 1.65 2.32
CA GLY A 30 2.79 1.20 3.22
C GLY A 30 3.33 0.70 4.55
N ILE A 31 2.75 1.14 5.67
CA ILE A 31 2.97 0.51 6.98
C ILE A 31 1.85 -0.51 7.21
N LYS A 32 2.25 -1.75 7.47
CA LYS A 32 1.37 -2.82 7.91
C LYS A 32 1.52 -2.99 9.43
N ARG A 33 0.41 -2.95 10.18
CA ARG A 33 0.42 -3.35 11.59
C ARG A 33 0.73 -4.84 11.71
N ARG A 34 1.52 -5.20 12.71
CA ARG A 34 1.63 -6.60 13.15
C ARG A 34 0.24 -7.05 13.62
N ALA A 35 -0.26 -8.12 13.02
CA ALA A 35 -1.52 -8.76 13.39
C ALA A 35 -1.31 -10.28 13.34
N SER A 36 -2.03 -11.03 14.19
CA SER A 36 -2.01 -12.50 14.20
C SER A 36 -2.61 -13.11 12.93
N SER A 37 -3.47 -12.35 12.23
CA SER A 37 -4.11 -12.74 10.98
C SER A 37 -3.58 -11.92 9.81
N LEU A 38 -3.49 -12.55 8.63
CA LEU A 38 -3.09 -11.91 7.38
C LEU A 38 -4.28 -11.13 6.82
N ASN A 39 -4.29 -9.80 6.99
CA ASN A 39 -5.33 -8.91 6.46
C ASN A 39 -4.84 -8.15 5.21
N THR A 40 -4.12 -8.82 4.30
CA THR A 40 -3.48 -8.18 3.12
C THR A 40 -4.25 -8.35 1.82
N GLU A 41 -5.38 -9.06 1.83
CA GLU A 41 -6.17 -9.38 0.62
C GLU A 41 -6.44 -8.16 -0.29
N ARG A 42 -6.69 -7.00 0.31
CA ARG A 42 -7.00 -5.74 -0.41
C ARG A 42 -5.81 -5.08 -1.10
N VAL A 43 -4.61 -5.48 -0.75
CA VAL A 43 -3.35 -4.89 -1.23
C VAL A 43 -2.42 -5.95 -1.82
N GLU A 44 -2.83 -7.22 -1.82
CA GLU A 44 -2.08 -8.37 -2.31
C GLU A 44 -1.69 -8.22 -3.79
N HIS A 45 -2.63 -7.76 -4.62
CA HIS A 45 -2.40 -7.50 -6.04
C HIS A 45 -1.45 -6.31 -6.28
N ILE A 46 -1.43 -5.34 -5.36
CA ILE A 46 -0.51 -4.21 -5.38
C ILE A 46 0.92 -4.66 -5.00
N TYR A 47 1.05 -5.66 -4.13
CA TYR A 47 2.35 -6.22 -3.72
C TYR A 47 3.01 -7.11 -4.76
N GLN A 48 2.22 -7.84 -5.56
CA GLN A 48 2.78 -8.77 -6.56
C GLN A 48 3.46 -8.07 -7.74
N ASP A 49 3.17 -6.78 -7.95
CA ASP A 49 3.43 -6.11 -9.23
C ASP A 49 4.52 -5.01 -9.20
N SER A 50 5.50 -5.10 -8.28
CA SER A 50 6.79 -4.34 -8.28
C SER A 50 7.04 -3.43 -7.06
N GLN A 51 8.26 -3.55 -6.51
CA GLN A 51 9.09 -2.50 -5.87
C GLN A 51 8.62 -1.75 -4.60
N ILE A 52 7.48 -2.08 -3.97
CA ILE A 52 6.92 -1.25 -2.89
C ILE A 52 7.53 -1.45 -1.47
N LEU A 53 8.47 -2.38 -1.28
CA LEU A 53 9.14 -2.55 0.02
C LEU A 53 10.68 -2.58 -0.13
N LYS A 54 11.30 -1.44 0.19
CA LYS A 54 12.58 -1.38 0.91
C LYS A 54 12.31 -0.92 2.33
#